data_AF-A0A946LIX4-F1
#
_entry.id   AF-A0A946LIX4-F1
#
_cell.length_a   1.000
_cell.length_b   1.000
_cell.length_c   1.000
_cell.angle_alpha   90.00
_cell.angle_beta   90.00
_cell.angle_gamma   90.00
#
_symmetry.space_group_name_H-M   'P 1'
#
loop_
_entity.id
_entity.type
_entity.pdbx_description
1 polymer ?
#
loop_
_entity_poly.entity_id
_entity_poly.type
_entity_poly.pdbx_seq_one_letter_code
_entity_poly.pdbx_strand_id
1 'polypeptide(L)'
;MKKWQILVLLVGMLWVLLSCGVKFYRELEPDFAAIAYLETKGYRSVRITGNLPEGRGCNPQDAYRFSFDAIPSSGKKRVNDWVCGGGGGEWYQEK
;
A
#
# COMPACT_ATOMS: atom_id res chain seq x y z
N MET A 1 -34.42 11.28 25.17
CA MET A 1 -33.29 10.33 25.32
C MET A 1 -32.58 10.60 26.63
N LYS A 2 -32.25 9.58 27.41
CA LYS A 2 -31.48 9.75 28.66
C LYS A 2 -30.02 10.04 28.31
N LYS A 3 -29.34 10.90 29.08
CA LYS A 3 -27.93 11.31 28.84
C LYS A 3 -26.98 10.11 28.63
N TRP A 4 -27.23 9.00 29.31
CA TRP A 4 -26.45 7.77 29.18
C TRP A 4 -26.59 7.10 27.80
N GLN A 5 -27.76 7.17 27.16
CA GLN A 5 -27.96 6.62 25.81
C GLN A 5 -27.12 7.38 24.76
N ILE A 6 -27.01 8.71 24.89
CA ILE A 6 -26.18 9.53 24.00
C ILE A 6 -24.70 9.18 24.18
N LEU A 7 -24.24 9.01 25.42
CA LEU A 7 -22.86 8.61 25.70
C LEU A 7 -22.53 7.25 25.05
N VAL A 8 -23.40 6.26 25.20
CA VAL A 8 -23.23 4.92 24.60
C VAL A 8 -23.18 5.01 23.08
N LEU A 9 -24.04 5.83 22.46
CA LEU A 9 -24.03 6.03 21.00
C LEU A 9 -22.73 6.69 20.51
N LEU A 10 -22.24 7.72 21.20
CA LEU A 10 -20.98 8.39 20.84
C LEU A 10 -19.77 7.47 20.95
N VAL A 11 -19.69 6.68 22.04
CA VAL A 11 -18.62 5.69 22.22
C VAL A 11 -18.70 4.61 21.16
N GLY A 12 -19.90 4.11 20.85
CA GLY A 12 -20.10 3.13 19.77
C GLY A 12 -19.70 3.67 18.40
N MET A 13 -20.08 4.90 18.08
CA MET A 13 -19.72 5.56 16.83
C MET A 13 -18.20 5.77 16.70
N LEU A 14 -17.55 6.21 17.78
CA LEU A 14 -16.09 6.35 17.83
C LEU A 14 -15.40 5.00 17.59
N TRP A 15 -15.89 3.94 18.21
CA TRP A 15 -15.32 2.61 18.08
C TRP A 15 -15.43 2.07 16.64
N VAL A 16 -16.58 2.30 15.99
CA VAL A 16 -16.76 1.97 14.56
C VAL A 16 -15.77 2.73 13.70
N LEU A 17 -15.65 4.05 13.88
CA LEU A 17 -14.71 4.89 13.11
C LEU A 17 -13.26 4.43 13.27
N LEU A 18 -12.84 4.14 14.51
CA LEU A 18 -11.50 3.63 14.79
C LEU A 18 -11.26 2.27 14.12
N SER A 19 -12.22 1.35 14.20
CA SER A 19 -12.10 0.02 13.60
C SER A 19 -12.00 0.08 12.07
N CYS A 20 -12.76 0.97 11.43
CA CYS A 20 -12.65 1.23 10.00
C CYS A 20 -11.28 1.82 9.65
N GLY A 21 -10.83 2.84 10.39
CA GLY A 21 -9.53 3.46 10.16
C GLY A 21 -8.36 2.49 10.25
N VAL A 22 -8.37 1.59 11.24
CA VAL A 22 -7.32 0.56 11.40
C VAL A 22 -7.34 -0.44 10.24
N LYS A 23 -8.52 -0.86 9.77
CA LYS A 23 -8.62 -1.75 8.61
C LYS A 23 -8.08 -1.10 7.35
N PHE A 24 -8.51 0.14 7.07
CA PHE A 24 -8.00 0.91 5.93
C PHE A 24 -6.48 1.11 6.01
N TYR A 25 -5.95 1.39 7.19
CA TYR A 25 -4.52 1.54 7.37
C TYR A 25 -3.76 0.26 7.01
N ARG A 26 -4.21 -0.90 7.50
CA ARG A 26 -3.57 -2.19 7.18
C ARG A 26 -3.67 -2.57 5.71
N GLU A 27 -4.74 -2.20 5.04
CA GLU A 27 -4.87 -2.43 3.60
C GLU A 27 -3.94 -1.55 2.77
N LEU A 28 -3.64 -0.33 3.23
CA LEU A 28 -2.78 0.64 2.52
C LEU A 28 -1.30 0.58 2.94
N GLU A 29 -0.98 -0.01 4.09
CA GLU A 29 0.38 -0.22 4.58
C GLU A 29 1.35 -0.80 3.52
N PRO A 30 1.00 -1.86 2.76
CA PRO A 30 1.89 -2.39 1.73
C PRO A 30 2.12 -1.43 0.56
N ASP A 31 1.11 -0.65 0.16
CA ASP A 31 1.24 0.36 -0.89
C ASP A 31 2.24 1.44 -0.48
N PHE A 32 2.16 1.92 0.77
CA PHE A 32 3.11 2.91 1.30
C PHE A 32 4.53 2.36 1.40
N ALA A 33 4.68 1.10 1.84
CA ALA A 33 5.98 0.45 1.92
C ALA A 33 6.62 0.27 0.53
N ALA A 34 5.83 -0.14 -0.47
CA ALA A 34 6.26 -0.25 -1.85
C ALA A 34 6.70 1.11 -2.43
N ILE A 35 5.91 2.16 -2.19
CA ILE A 35 6.23 3.53 -2.63
C ILE A 35 7.53 4.00 -1.98
N ALA A 36 7.68 3.86 -0.66
CA ALA A 36 8.89 4.26 0.05
C ALA A 36 10.14 3.53 -0.50
N TYR A 37 10.02 2.22 -0.75
CA TYR A 37 11.09 1.46 -1.40
C TYR A 37 11.44 2.05 -2.78
N LEU A 38 10.46 2.28 -3.66
CA LEU A 38 10.69 2.81 -5.00
C LEU A 38 11.31 4.21 -4.97
N GLU A 39 10.91 5.05 -4.03
CA GLU A 39 11.53 6.37 -3.81
C GLU A 39 13.01 6.24 -3.45
N THR A 40 13.38 5.27 -2.60
CA THR A 40 14.80 4.98 -2.30
C THR A 40 15.59 4.49 -3.51
N LYS A 41 14.91 3.91 -4.52
CA LYS A 41 15.51 3.49 -5.79
C LYS A 41 15.63 4.61 -6.82
N GLY A 42 15.27 5.84 -6.44
CA GLY A 42 15.39 7.00 -7.30
C GLY A 42 14.19 7.18 -8.23
N TYR A 43 13.02 6.67 -7.86
CA TYR A 43 11.77 7.06 -8.47
C TYR A 43 11.12 8.24 -7.74
N ARG A 44 10.29 8.99 -8.44
CA ARG A 44 9.43 10.03 -7.88
C ARG A 44 8.05 9.96 -8.49
N SER A 45 7.07 10.54 -7.81
CA SER A 45 5.66 10.52 -8.23
C SER A 45 5.18 9.09 -8.52
N VAL A 46 5.56 8.17 -7.63
CA VAL A 46 5.23 6.74 -7.71
C VAL A 46 3.73 6.58 -7.49
N ARG A 47 3.11 5.73 -8.32
CA ARG A 47 1.71 5.35 -8.19
C ARG A 47 1.60 3.84 -8.38
N ILE A 48 1.02 3.17 -7.40
CA ILE A 48 0.57 1.79 -7.57
C ILE A 48 -0.65 1.80 -8.50
N THR A 49 -0.58 1.04 -9.59
CA THR A 49 -1.62 0.97 -10.62
C THR A 49 -2.48 -0.29 -10.51
N GLY A 50 -2.03 -1.29 -9.76
CA GLY A 50 -2.79 -2.51 -9.51
C GLY A 50 -1.93 -3.64 -8.96
N ASN A 51 -2.56 -4.81 -8.80
CA ASN A 51 -1.89 -6.04 -8.39
C ASN A 51 -1.41 -6.82 -9.61
N LEU A 52 -0.22 -7.40 -9.52
CA LEU A 52 0.26 -8.36 -10.52
C LEU A 52 -0.48 -9.69 -10.36
N PRO A 53 -0.90 -10.31 -11.48
CA PRO A 53 -1.44 -11.66 -11.44
C PRO A 53 -0.37 -12.67 -11.01
N GLU A 54 -0.80 -13.75 -10.37
CA GLU A 54 0.09 -14.82 -9.92
C GLU A 54 0.85 -15.47 -11.08
N GLY A 55 2.10 -15.88 -10.83
CA GLY A 55 2.93 -16.59 -11.80
C GLY A 55 3.69 -15.71 -12.81
N ARG A 56 3.77 -14.39 -12.62
CA ARG A 56 4.60 -13.49 -13.42
C ARG A 56 5.55 -12.66 -12.57
N GLY A 57 6.84 -12.68 -12.93
CA GLY A 57 7.89 -11.79 -12.44
C GLY A 57 8.27 -12.03 -10.98
N CYS A 58 7.34 -11.85 -10.05
CA CYS A 58 7.62 -11.99 -8.63
C CYS A 58 7.79 -13.46 -8.19
N ASN A 59 8.56 -13.66 -7.13
CA ASN A 59 8.67 -14.91 -6.40
C ASN A 59 7.26 -15.36 -5.93
N PRO A 60 6.90 -16.65 -6.12
CA PRO A 60 5.65 -17.21 -5.59
C PRO A 60 5.45 -17.00 -4.08
N GLN A 61 6.51 -16.78 -3.32
CA GLN A 61 6.48 -16.54 -1.88
C GLN A 61 6.26 -15.07 -1.49
N ASP A 62 6.30 -14.13 -2.44
CA ASP A 62 6.05 -12.73 -2.15
C ASP A 62 4.60 -12.49 -1.73
N ALA A 63 4.43 -11.76 -0.64
CA ALA A 63 3.12 -11.40 -0.11
C ALA A 63 2.42 -10.34 -0.97
N TYR A 64 3.19 -9.43 -1.58
CA TYR A 64 2.68 -8.33 -2.39
C TYR A 64 3.38 -8.27 -3.74
N ARG A 65 2.58 -8.00 -4.78
CA ARG A 65 3.02 -7.92 -6.17
C ARG A 65 2.26 -6.79 -6.81
N PHE A 66 2.93 -5.68 -7.09
CA PHE A 66 2.28 -4.46 -7.54
C PHE A 66 2.82 -4.01 -8.88
N SER A 67 1.92 -3.60 -9.77
CA SER A 67 2.29 -2.79 -10.91
C SER A 67 2.34 -1.34 -10.46
N PHE A 68 3.35 -0.62 -10.93
CA PHE A 68 3.49 0.80 -10.61
C PHE A 68 3.82 1.60 -11.86
N ASP A 69 3.51 2.89 -11.77
CA ASP A 69 4.00 3.88 -12.69
C ASP A 69 4.79 4.95 -11.91
N ALA A 70 5.92 5.38 -12.44
CA ALA A 70 6.77 6.37 -11.76
C ALA A 70 7.65 7.14 -12.72
N ILE A 71 8.17 8.29 -12.30
CA ILE A 71 9.16 9.05 -13.07
C ILE A 71 10.54 8.76 -12.45
N PRO A 72 11.51 8.22 -13.20
CA PRO A 72 12.88 8.11 -12.71
C PRO A 72 13.43 9.51 -12.39
N SER A 73 14.20 9.66 -11.32
CA SER A 73 14.82 10.93 -10.95
C SER A 73 15.77 11.46 -12.02
N SER A 74 16.40 10.57 -12.80
CA SER A 74 17.25 10.90 -13.96
C SER A 74 16.46 11.25 -15.23
N GLY A 75 15.15 11.03 -15.25
CA GLY A 75 14.30 11.10 -16.43
C GLY A 75 13.16 12.11 -16.32
N LYS A 76 12.51 12.33 -17.47
CA LYS A 76 11.25 13.10 -17.57
C LYS A 76 10.04 12.25 -17.95
N LYS A 77 10.26 11.03 -18.43
CA LYS A 77 9.19 10.13 -18.88
C LYS A 77 8.79 9.18 -17.76
N ARG A 78 7.49 8.96 -17.62
CA ARG A 78 6.94 7.93 -16.73
C ARG A 78 7.26 6.54 -17.29
N VAL A 79 7.70 5.64 -16.41
CA VAL A 79 7.91 4.23 -16.68
C VAL A 79 6.82 3.43 -15.99
N ASN A 80 6.45 2.29 -16.59
CA ASN A 80 5.57 1.31 -15.99
C ASN A 80 6.39 0.07 -15.72
N ASP A 81 6.36 -0.40 -14.48
CA ASP A 81 7.15 -1.55 -14.06
C ASP A 81 6.49 -2.24 -12.85
N TRP A 82 7.16 -3.24 -12.30
CA TRP A 82 6.63 -4.10 -11.23
C TRP A 82 7.52 -4.07 -10.00
N VAL A 83 6.89 -4.09 -8.83
CA VAL A 83 7.56 -4.17 -7.54
C VAL A 83 6.95 -5.32 -6.74
N CYS A 84 7.83 -6.13 -6.17
CA CYS A 84 7.50 -7.34 -5.43
C CYS A 84 8.03 -7.20 -4.01
N GLY A 85 7.38 -7.82 -3.03
CA GLY A 85 7.91 -7.85 -1.67
C GLY A 85 6.94 -8.31 -0.60
N GLY A 86 7.30 -8.01 0.65
CA GLY A 86 6.51 -8.32 1.85
C GLY A 86 6.68 -9.74 2.40
N GLY A 87 7.21 -10.68 1.61
CA GLY A 87 7.60 -12.02 2.06
C GLY A 87 8.90 -11.97 2.89
N GLY A 88 8.85 -11.45 4.12
CA GLY A 88 10.02 -11.28 4.99
C GLY A 88 10.50 -9.83 5.17
N GLY A 89 9.73 -8.85 4.68
CA GLY A 89 10.04 -7.42 4.82
C GLY A 89 10.96 -6.85 3.74
N GLU A 90 11.46 -7.68 2.82
CA GLU A 90 12.26 -7.23 1.69
C GLU A 90 11.38 -6.84 0.50
N TRP A 91 11.82 -5.79 -0.21
CA TRP A 91 11.20 -5.27 -1.42
C TRP A 91 12.23 -5.26 -2.55
N TYR A 92 11.81 -5.61 -3.75
CA TYR A 92 12.65 -5.58 -4.94
C TYR A 92 11.84 -5.20 -6.18
N GLN A 93 12.53 -4.65 -7.16
CA GLN A 93 11.96 -4.38 -8.47
C GLN A 93 12.31 -5.57 -9.36
N GLU A 94 11.29 -6.17 -9.98
CA GLU A 94 11.50 -7.24 -10.95
C GLU A 94 12.15 -6.65 -12.20
N LYS A 95 13.14 -7.35 -12.77
CA LYS A 95 13.91 -6.87 -13.93
C LYS A 95 13.35 -7.35 -15.27
#